data_AF-A0A6B1EF12-F1
#
_entry.id   AF-A0A6B1EF12-F1
#
_cell.length_a   1.000
_cell.length_b   1.000
_cell.length_c   1.000
_cell.angle_alpha   90.00
_cell.angle_beta   90.00
_cell.angle_gamma   90.00
#
_symmetry.space_group_name_H-M   'P 1'
#
loop_
_entity.id
_entity.type
_entity.pdbx_description
1 polymer ?
#
loop_
_entity_poly.entity_id
_entity_poly.type
_entity_poly.pdbx_seq_one_letter_code
_entity_poly.pdbx_strand_id
1 'polypeptide(L)'
;MTGALTPAQPLKPEVAELIRTWKPGKETAPDTPFVRERILPVVRELVTAAAPETPITAWRLLRYVAKMMVWADETIGSLSPTVINPRNIDAFIVAACKHESFAWKHAAITTLNRVGRVVNPKAWEAQASGDKRLSVPTAPYSLPYSIDDEDLIEMACRLPGSRNPAGRLWSVAGPLGAGLRSFETTLAEVGDIHERADGRLVVEVRGHQSRLVPVRLRWTDVVRQAVACVRSRPVRSSNKFILGSNPATAGVAARNLPLGWEGISLSRTRATWLAAHLIAGTSLPALKMLAGSLSENTLHRLCSGLDLRLTAEEAVTEGMGA
;
A
#
# COMPACT_ATOMS: atom_id res chain seq x y z
N MET A 1 -34.99 -24.55 10.60
CA MET A 1 -33.99 -24.38 11.68
C MET A 1 -33.45 -22.98 11.59
N THR A 2 -33.87 -22.13 12.52
CA THR A 2 -33.55 -20.71 12.65
C THR A 2 -32.12 -20.54 13.18
N GLY A 3 -31.18 -20.22 12.28
CA GLY A 3 -29.83 -19.82 12.67
C GLY A 3 -29.88 -18.39 13.23
N ALA A 4 -29.86 -18.26 14.55
CA ALA A 4 -29.75 -16.98 15.24
C ALA A 4 -28.40 -16.35 14.88
N LEU A 5 -28.44 -15.20 14.21
CA LEU A 5 -27.29 -14.32 14.02
C LEU A 5 -26.82 -13.85 15.40
N THR A 6 -25.56 -14.12 15.73
CA THR A 6 -24.87 -13.56 16.89
C THR A 6 -25.10 -12.04 16.93
N PRO A 7 -25.53 -11.44 18.06
CA PRO A 7 -25.76 -10.01 18.13
C PRO A 7 -24.46 -9.27 17.80
N ALA A 8 -24.51 -8.41 16.78
CA ALA A 8 -23.38 -7.59 16.37
C ALA A 8 -22.89 -6.81 17.59
N GLN A 9 -21.61 -6.97 17.93
CA GLN A 9 -20.98 -6.25 19.03
C GLN A 9 -21.21 -4.74 18.83
N PRO A 10 -21.67 -4.00 19.85
CA PRO A 10 -21.98 -2.58 19.68
C PRO A 10 -20.72 -1.82 19.22
N LEU A 11 -20.91 -0.91 18.27
CA LEU A 11 -19.83 -0.07 17.76
C LEU A 11 -19.17 0.69 18.91
N LYS A 12 -17.85 0.87 18.84
CA LYS A 12 -17.14 1.76 19.77
C LYS A 12 -17.71 3.18 19.67
N PRO A 13 -17.81 3.94 20.77
CA PRO A 13 -18.38 5.28 20.76
C PRO A 13 -17.73 6.22 19.73
N GLU A 14 -16.39 6.18 19.58
CA GLU A 14 -15.69 7.01 18.61
C GLU A 14 -16.02 6.65 17.14
N VAL A 15 -16.37 5.40 16.87
CA VAL A 15 -16.77 4.93 15.54
C VAL A 15 -18.20 5.35 15.24
N ALA A 16 -19.11 5.17 16.19
CA ALA A 16 -20.51 5.57 16.05
C ALA A 16 -20.62 7.09 15.84
N GLU A 17 -19.88 7.87 16.61
CA GLU A 17 -19.88 9.33 16.49
C GLU A 17 -19.31 9.80 15.15
N LEU A 18 -18.25 9.17 14.65
CA LEU A 18 -17.72 9.46 13.32
C LEU A 18 -18.77 9.17 12.24
N ILE A 19 -19.44 8.03 12.26
CA ILE A 19 -20.48 7.68 11.27
C ILE A 19 -21.61 8.71 11.28
N ARG A 20 -22.05 9.11 12.49
CA ARG A 20 -23.12 10.10 12.68
C ARG A 20 -22.76 11.48 12.14
N THR A 21 -21.54 11.94 12.39
CA THR A 21 -21.11 13.32 12.07
C THR A 21 -20.47 13.47 10.70
N TRP A 22 -20.07 12.37 10.07
CA TRP A 22 -19.39 12.39 8.78
C TRP A 22 -20.23 13.07 7.69
N LYS A 23 -19.53 13.82 6.83
CA LYS A 23 -20.04 14.49 5.64
C LYS A 23 -19.12 14.18 4.45
N PRO A 24 -19.68 14.02 3.24
CA PRO A 24 -18.88 13.72 2.06
C PRO A 24 -18.07 14.94 1.66
N GLY A 25 -16.79 14.72 1.31
CA GLY A 25 -15.99 15.74 0.65
C GLY A 25 -16.32 15.85 -0.84
N LYS A 26 -15.92 16.96 -1.48
CA LYS A 26 -16.17 17.24 -2.91
C LYS A 26 -15.75 16.10 -3.86
N GLU A 27 -14.69 15.36 -3.52
CA GLU A 27 -14.19 14.23 -4.32
C GLU A 27 -15.00 12.93 -4.16
N THR A 28 -15.88 12.89 -3.16
CA THR A 28 -16.63 11.69 -2.75
C THR A 28 -18.06 11.72 -3.28
N ALA A 29 -18.75 12.83 -3.03
CA ALA A 29 -20.09 13.09 -3.53
C ALA A 29 -20.29 14.61 -3.61
N PRO A 30 -21.07 15.13 -4.57
CA PRO A 30 -21.42 16.53 -4.59
C PRO A 30 -22.20 16.87 -3.32
N ASP A 31 -21.83 17.95 -2.64
CA ASP A 31 -22.45 18.35 -1.38
C ASP A 31 -23.79 19.06 -1.62
N THR A 32 -24.78 18.27 -2.05
CA THR A 32 -26.13 18.75 -2.39
C THR A 32 -27.13 18.35 -1.30
N PRO A 33 -28.26 19.08 -1.15
CA PRO A 33 -29.36 18.68 -0.26
C PRO A 33 -29.81 17.24 -0.52
N PHE A 34 -29.87 16.85 -1.79
CA PHE A 34 -30.17 15.49 -2.23
C PHE A 34 -29.25 14.44 -1.60
N VAL A 35 -27.93 14.62 -1.69
CA VAL A 35 -26.96 13.69 -1.10
C VAL A 35 -27.10 13.66 0.42
N ARG A 36 -27.32 14.81 1.06
CA ARG A 36 -27.44 14.91 2.52
C ARG A 36 -28.70 14.24 3.07
N GLU A 37 -29.82 14.36 2.38
CA GLU A 37 -31.12 13.92 2.86
C GLU A 37 -31.46 12.50 2.43
N ARG A 38 -31.04 12.08 1.23
CA ARG A 38 -31.38 10.74 0.70
C ARG A 38 -30.24 9.74 0.80
N ILE A 39 -29.02 10.13 0.46
CA ILE A 39 -27.89 9.19 0.35
C ILE A 39 -27.24 8.95 1.72
N LEU A 40 -26.99 10.01 2.51
CA LEU A 40 -26.29 9.86 3.78
C LEU A 40 -26.96 8.94 4.80
N PRO A 41 -28.29 8.94 5.00
CA PRO A 41 -28.93 8.00 5.90
C PRO A 41 -28.63 6.54 5.52
N VAL A 42 -28.78 6.22 4.23
CA VAL A 42 -28.51 4.87 3.69
C VAL A 42 -27.04 4.50 3.85
N VAL A 43 -26.11 5.40 3.51
CA VAL A 43 -24.66 5.16 3.68
C VAL A 43 -24.33 4.86 5.14
N ARG A 44 -24.89 5.62 6.08
CA ARG A 44 -24.65 5.42 7.52
C ARG A 44 -25.20 4.07 7.99
N GLU A 45 -26.39 3.68 7.54
CA GLU A 45 -26.99 2.39 7.84
C GLU A 45 -26.10 1.24 7.33
N LEU A 46 -25.69 1.28 6.06
CA LEU A 46 -24.85 0.25 5.43
C LEU A 46 -23.48 0.13 6.11
N VAL A 47 -22.86 1.26 6.47
CA VAL A 47 -21.56 1.25 7.17
C VAL A 47 -21.71 0.79 8.61
N THR A 48 -22.81 1.12 9.28
CA THR A 48 -23.11 0.64 10.64
C THR A 48 -23.28 -0.87 10.63
N ALA A 49 -24.02 -1.42 9.66
CA ALA A 49 -24.20 -2.86 9.48
C ALA A 49 -22.85 -3.57 9.25
N ALA A 50 -21.91 -2.95 8.53
CA ALA A 50 -20.59 -3.51 8.28
C ALA A 50 -19.65 -3.54 9.51
N ALA A 51 -20.09 -3.00 10.66
CA ALA A 51 -19.43 -3.07 11.96
C ALA A 51 -17.90 -2.73 11.94
N PRO A 52 -17.50 -1.51 11.53
CA PRO A 52 -16.08 -1.13 11.55
C PRO A 52 -15.48 -1.11 12.97
N GLU A 53 -14.31 -1.71 13.12
CA GLU A 53 -13.59 -1.80 14.40
C GLU A 53 -12.85 -0.52 14.82
N THR A 54 -12.55 0.36 13.84
CA THR A 54 -11.76 1.58 14.05
C THR A 54 -12.32 2.76 13.28
N PRO A 55 -12.09 4.02 13.75
CA PRO A 55 -12.51 5.22 13.03
C PRO A 55 -11.94 5.31 11.61
N ILE A 56 -10.69 4.89 11.39
CA ILE A 56 -10.06 4.90 10.06
C ILE A 56 -10.78 3.95 9.10
N THR A 57 -11.16 2.76 9.58
CA THR A 57 -11.94 1.80 8.79
C THR A 57 -13.32 2.37 8.48
N ALA A 58 -14.01 2.96 9.47
CA ALA A 58 -15.31 3.60 9.27
C ALA A 58 -15.24 4.74 8.23
N TRP A 59 -14.25 5.62 8.33
CA TRP A 59 -14.04 6.71 7.37
C TRP A 59 -13.85 6.18 5.93
N ARG A 60 -13.04 5.13 5.76
CA ARG A 60 -12.84 4.50 4.44
C ARG A 60 -14.14 3.91 3.90
N LEU A 61 -14.89 3.19 4.73
CA LEU A 61 -16.19 2.63 4.33
C LEU A 61 -17.16 3.73 3.88
N LEU A 62 -17.31 4.80 4.68
CA LEU A 62 -18.17 5.94 4.36
C LEU A 62 -17.81 6.56 3.00
N ARG A 63 -16.51 6.76 2.74
CA ARG A 63 -16.03 7.31 1.46
C ARG A 63 -16.44 6.47 0.25
N TYR A 64 -16.16 5.17 0.29
CA TYR A 64 -16.40 4.30 -0.87
C TYR A 64 -17.90 4.01 -1.06
N VAL A 65 -18.62 3.76 0.03
CA VAL A 65 -20.07 3.49 -0.01
C VAL A 65 -20.83 4.72 -0.49
N ALA A 66 -20.50 5.93 -0.03
CA ALA A 66 -21.15 7.15 -0.50
C ALA A 66 -21.00 7.36 -2.01
N LYS A 67 -19.78 7.21 -2.55
CA LYS A 67 -19.54 7.36 -3.98
C LYS A 67 -20.28 6.30 -4.81
N MET A 68 -20.37 5.07 -4.30
CA MET A 68 -21.16 4.01 -4.94
C MET A 68 -22.67 4.29 -4.90
N MET A 69 -23.20 4.81 -3.79
CA MET A 69 -24.63 5.13 -3.67
C MET A 69 -25.05 6.30 -4.56
N VAL A 70 -24.17 7.30 -4.75
CA VAL A 70 -24.39 8.37 -5.75
C VAL A 70 -24.52 7.76 -7.14
N TRP A 71 -23.56 6.92 -7.55
CA TRP A 71 -23.62 6.26 -8.85
C TRP A 71 -24.83 5.34 -9.01
N ALA A 72 -25.21 4.60 -7.95
CA ALA A 72 -26.35 3.69 -7.98
C ALA A 72 -27.68 4.44 -8.10
N ASP A 73 -27.83 5.56 -7.41
CA ASP A 73 -29.01 6.43 -7.57
C ASP A 73 -29.07 7.02 -8.98
N GLU A 74 -27.96 7.54 -9.50
CA GLU A 74 -27.90 8.15 -10.85
C GLU A 74 -28.09 7.14 -11.99
N THR A 75 -27.56 5.93 -11.85
CA THR A 75 -27.50 4.94 -12.95
C THR A 75 -28.55 3.86 -12.86
N ILE A 76 -28.88 3.42 -11.63
CA ILE A 76 -29.82 2.31 -11.36
C ILE A 76 -31.16 2.86 -10.86
N GLY A 77 -31.19 4.07 -10.31
CA GLY A 77 -32.39 4.64 -9.70
C GLY A 77 -32.76 3.98 -8.36
N SER A 78 -31.79 3.36 -7.68
CA SER A 78 -32.03 2.63 -6.43
C SER A 78 -30.91 2.81 -5.41
N LEU A 79 -31.33 3.01 -4.16
CA LEU A 79 -30.47 3.07 -2.97
C LEU A 79 -30.60 1.81 -2.10
N SER A 80 -31.26 0.77 -2.61
CA SER A 80 -31.41 -0.50 -1.88
C SER A 80 -30.04 -1.12 -1.59
N PRO A 81 -29.83 -1.75 -0.41
CA PRO A 81 -28.60 -2.51 -0.13
C PRO A 81 -28.24 -3.54 -1.21
N THR A 82 -29.24 -4.06 -1.93
CA THR A 82 -29.07 -5.03 -3.03
C THR A 82 -28.27 -4.49 -4.22
N VAL A 83 -28.17 -3.17 -4.37
CA VAL A 83 -27.34 -2.56 -5.43
C VAL A 83 -25.85 -2.77 -5.19
N ILE A 84 -25.44 -3.00 -3.94
CA ILE A 84 -24.09 -3.46 -3.63
C ILE A 84 -24.05 -4.95 -3.90
N ASN A 85 -23.64 -5.31 -5.12
CA ASN A 85 -23.39 -6.68 -5.57
C ASN A 85 -22.15 -6.70 -6.47
N PRO A 86 -21.52 -7.86 -6.70
CA PRO A 86 -20.28 -7.96 -7.47
C PRO A 86 -20.37 -7.30 -8.86
N ARG A 87 -21.45 -7.56 -9.60
CA ARG A 87 -21.67 -7.03 -10.94
C ARG A 87 -21.76 -5.49 -10.94
N ASN A 88 -22.49 -4.93 -10.00
CA ASN A 88 -22.64 -3.48 -9.87
C ASN A 88 -21.37 -2.81 -9.35
N ILE A 89 -20.58 -3.48 -8.51
CA ILE A 89 -19.25 -2.99 -8.10
C ILE A 89 -18.35 -2.87 -9.33
N ASP A 90 -18.32 -3.88 -10.21
CA ASP A 90 -17.51 -3.84 -11.42
C ASP A 90 -17.96 -2.71 -12.36
N ALA A 91 -19.27 -2.57 -12.57
CA ALA A 91 -19.85 -1.48 -13.37
C ALA A 91 -19.53 -0.09 -12.79
N PHE A 92 -19.64 0.07 -11.47
CA PHE A 92 -19.27 1.30 -10.76
C PHE A 92 -17.80 1.67 -10.97
N ILE A 93 -16.89 0.70 -10.88
CA ILE A 93 -15.44 0.94 -11.04
C ILE A 93 -15.11 1.39 -12.46
N VAL A 94 -15.74 0.78 -13.46
CA VAL A 94 -15.55 1.13 -14.87
C VAL A 94 -16.15 2.50 -15.20
N ALA A 95 -17.39 2.76 -14.77
CA ALA A 95 -18.14 3.94 -15.17
C ALA A 95 -17.81 5.19 -14.33
N ALA A 96 -17.88 5.09 -13.01
CA ALA A 96 -17.79 6.25 -12.10
C ALA A 96 -16.37 6.50 -11.59
N CYS A 97 -15.48 5.51 -11.68
CA CYS A 97 -14.13 5.61 -11.13
C CYS A 97 -13.04 5.69 -12.20
N LYS A 98 -13.37 5.99 -13.46
CA LYS A 98 -12.40 6.01 -14.58
C LYS A 98 -11.12 6.80 -14.29
N HIS A 99 -11.25 7.98 -13.67
CA HIS A 99 -10.15 8.88 -13.34
C HIS A 99 -9.45 8.56 -12.01
N GLU A 100 -9.97 7.61 -11.25
CA GLU A 100 -9.35 7.19 -10.00
C GLU A 100 -8.11 6.34 -10.28
N SER A 101 -7.11 6.50 -9.42
CA SER A 101 -5.91 5.67 -9.48
C SER A 101 -6.24 4.18 -9.33
N PHE A 102 -5.37 3.34 -9.87
CA PHE A 102 -5.50 1.90 -9.75
C PHE A 102 -5.61 1.42 -8.29
N ALA A 103 -4.76 1.96 -7.42
CA ALA A 103 -4.75 1.63 -6.00
C ALA A 103 -6.07 2.02 -5.31
N TRP A 104 -6.65 3.16 -5.68
CA TRP A 104 -7.95 3.58 -5.18
C TRP A 104 -9.06 2.61 -5.63
N LYS A 105 -9.07 2.21 -6.90
CA LYS A 105 -10.05 1.24 -7.45
C LYS A 105 -9.99 -0.09 -6.70
N HIS A 106 -8.78 -0.61 -6.44
CA HIS A 106 -8.60 -1.84 -5.66
C HIS A 106 -9.08 -1.72 -4.21
N ALA A 107 -8.79 -0.59 -3.56
CA ALA A 107 -9.27 -0.32 -2.20
C ALA A 107 -10.80 -0.20 -2.15
N ALA A 108 -11.41 0.45 -3.15
CA ALA A 108 -12.86 0.56 -3.30
C ALA A 108 -13.50 -0.82 -3.49
N ILE A 109 -13.01 -1.64 -4.43
CA ILE A 109 -13.49 -3.01 -4.67
C ILE A 109 -13.43 -3.85 -3.39
N THR A 110 -12.28 -3.82 -2.69
CA THR A 110 -12.09 -4.60 -1.47
C THR A 110 -13.08 -4.18 -0.38
N THR A 111 -13.24 -2.88 -0.21
CA THR A 111 -14.16 -2.29 0.78
C THR A 111 -15.61 -2.63 0.45
N LEU A 112 -16.04 -2.38 -0.79
CA LEU A 112 -17.42 -2.61 -1.23
C LEU A 112 -17.79 -4.10 -1.21
N ASN A 113 -16.84 -5.00 -1.52
CA ASN A 113 -17.05 -6.43 -1.33
C ASN A 113 -17.24 -6.82 0.14
N ARG A 114 -16.53 -6.17 1.08
CA ARG A 114 -16.72 -6.40 2.52
C ARG A 114 -18.10 -5.96 2.96
N VAL A 115 -18.52 -4.74 2.60
CA VAL A 115 -19.85 -4.21 2.93
C VAL A 115 -20.94 -5.07 2.30
N GLY A 116 -20.81 -5.36 1.01
CA GLY A 116 -21.76 -6.13 0.23
C GLY A 116 -22.08 -7.51 0.80
N ARG A 117 -21.06 -8.24 1.28
CA ARG A 117 -21.26 -9.55 1.95
C ARG A 117 -22.13 -9.46 3.20
N VAL A 118 -22.11 -8.33 3.90
CA VAL A 118 -22.90 -8.12 5.12
C VAL A 118 -24.31 -7.66 4.78
N VAL A 119 -24.44 -6.69 3.87
CA VAL A 119 -25.71 -6.02 3.58
C VAL A 119 -26.54 -6.70 2.48
N ASN A 120 -25.92 -7.60 1.71
CA ASN A 120 -26.56 -8.32 0.60
C ASN A 120 -25.97 -9.74 0.45
N PRO A 121 -26.03 -10.61 1.48
CA PRO A 121 -25.35 -11.91 1.47
C PRO A 121 -25.78 -12.82 0.31
N LYS A 122 -27.07 -12.78 -0.09
CA LYS A 122 -27.63 -13.60 -1.17
C LYS A 122 -26.93 -13.39 -2.52
N ALA A 123 -26.50 -12.17 -2.83
CA ALA A 123 -25.80 -11.89 -4.08
C ALA A 123 -24.38 -12.49 -4.12
N TRP A 124 -23.78 -12.80 -2.96
CA TRP A 124 -22.48 -13.46 -2.86
C TRP A 124 -22.62 -14.99 -2.78
N GLU A 125 -23.71 -15.50 -2.22
CA GLU A 125 -24.05 -16.94 -2.28
C GLU A 125 -24.26 -17.40 -3.73
N ALA A 126 -25.02 -16.63 -4.52
CA ALA A 126 -25.23 -16.92 -5.95
C ALA A 126 -23.92 -16.89 -6.77
N GLN A 127 -22.95 -16.05 -6.38
CA GLN A 127 -21.64 -15.97 -7.03
C GLN A 127 -20.76 -17.20 -6.74
N ALA A 128 -20.85 -17.78 -5.54
CA ALA A 128 -20.12 -19.00 -5.19
C ALA A 128 -20.55 -20.20 -6.05
N SER A 129 -21.75 -20.13 -6.65
CA SER A 129 -22.36 -21.19 -7.46
C SER A 129 -22.09 -21.12 -8.96
N GLY A 130 -21.25 -20.19 -9.48
CA GLY A 130 -20.71 -20.34 -10.84
C GLY A 130 -20.59 -19.10 -11.72
N ASP A 131 -20.85 -17.89 -11.24
CA ASP A 131 -20.72 -16.70 -12.08
C ASP A 131 -19.25 -16.23 -12.18
N LYS A 132 -18.63 -16.47 -13.34
CA LYS A 132 -17.28 -15.99 -13.67
C LYS A 132 -17.29 -14.47 -13.61
N ARG A 133 -16.52 -13.91 -12.66
CA ARG A 133 -16.23 -12.48 -12.60
C ARG A 133 -15.78 -11.99 -13.97
N LEU A 134 -16.26 -10.81 -14.37
CA LEU A 134 -15.47 -9.95 -15.24
C LEU A 134 -14.16 -9.73 -14.47
N SER A 135 -13.07 -10.32 -14.97
CA SER A 135 -11.76 -10.16 -14.37
C SER A 135 -11.43 -8.68 -14.44
N VAL A 136 -11.67 -7.95 -13.35
CA VAL A 136 -11.07 -6.64 -13.16
C VAL A 136 -9.58 -6.88 -13.38
N PRO A 137 -8.92 -6.16 -14.30
CA PRO A 137 -7.49 -6.27 -14.49
C PRO A 137 -6.86 -6.16 -13.11
N THR A 138 -6.35 -7.29 -12.61
CA THR A 138 -5.47 -7.27 -11.45
C THR A 138 -4.35 -6.34 -11.90
N ALA A 139 -3.91 -5.40 -11.05
CA ALA A 139 -2.80 -4.55 -11.43
C ALA A 139 -1.75 -5.53 -11.89
N PRO A 140 -1.09 -5.30 -13.03
CA PRO A 140 0.17 -5.96 -13.24
C PRO A 140 0.94 -5.71 -11.95
N TYR A 141 1.18 -6.77 -11.17
CA TYR A 141 2.00 -6.67 -9.99
C TYR A 141 3.27 -6.02 -10.51
N SER A 142 3.59 -4.83 -10.01
CA SER A 142 4.63 -4.02 -10.63
C SER A 142 5.88 -4.87 -10.67
N LEU A 143 6.23 -5.33 -11.88
CA LEU A 143 7.39 -6.19 -12.10
C LEU A 143 8.59 -5.52 -11.44
N PRO A 144 9.55 -6.27 -10.87
CA PRO A 144 10.80 -5.69 -10.43
C PRO A 144 11.33 -4.62 -11.41
N TYR A 145 11.87 -3.54 -10.87
CA TYR A 145 12.70 -2.63 -11.66
C TYR A 145 13.82 -3.43 -12.34
N SER A 146 14.08 -3.13 -13.62
CA SER A 146 15.27 -3.65 -14.30
C SER A 146 16.53 -3.00 -13.72
N ILE A 147 17.71 -3.50 -14.11
CA ILE A 147 18.97 -2.88 -13.73
C ILE A 147 19.09 -1.44 -14.27
N ASP A 148 18.65 -1.20 -15.51
CA ASP A 148 18.61 0.13 -16.14
C ASP A 148 17.67 1.08 -15.37
N ASP A 149 16.52 0.57 -14.90
CA ASP A 149 15.62 1.34 -14.04
C ASP A 149 16.32 1.70 -12.72
N GLU A 150 17.04 0.76 -12.09
CA GLU A 150 17.80 1.00 -10.85
C GLU A 150 18.91 2.03 -11.06
N ASP A 151 19.63 2.00 -12.19
CA ASP A 151 20.64 3.00 -12.57
C ASP A 151 20.04 4.41 -12.66
N LEU A 152 18.91 4.55 -13.38
CA LEU A 152 18.22 5.82 -13.53
C LEU A 152 17.69 6.34 -12.19
N ILE A 153 17.13 5.46 -11.36
CA ILE A 153 16.62 5.80 -10.03
C ILE A 153 17.76 6.26 -9.12
N GLU A 154 18.90 5.57 -9.15
CA GLU A 154 20.08 5.94 -8.38
C GLU A 154 20.58 7.33 -8.79
N MET A 155 20.71 7.60 -10.09
CA MET A 155 21.09 8.91 -10.60
C MET A 155 20.08 9.99 -10.15
N ALA A 156 18.79 9.75 -10.34
CA ALA A 156 17.74 10.72 -10.04
C ALA A 156 17.66 11.09 -8.55
N CYS A 157 17.94 10.14 -7.65
CA CYS A 157 17.88 10.41 -6.21
C CYS A 157 19.02 11.31 -5.72
N ARG A 158 20.14 11.37 -6.47
CA ARG A 158 21.31 12.20 -6.19
C ARG A 158 21.25 13.59 -6.83
N LEU A 159 20.29 13.85 -7.72
CA LEU A 159 20.15 15.17 -8.34
C LEU A 159 19.92 16.27 -7.28
N PRO A 160 20.47 17.47 -7.49
CA PRO A 160 20.31 18.59 -6.57
C PRO A 160 18.84 19.10 -6.51
N GLY A 161 18.58 20.09 -5.64
CA GLY A 161 17.29 20.79 -5.57
C GLY A 161 16.22 20.16 -4.66
N SER A 162 16.57 19.17 -3.84
CA SER A 162 15.66 18.69 -2.79
C SER A 162 15.67 19.62 -1.58
N ARG A 163 14.49 20.00 -1.08
CA ARG A 163 14.37 20.62 0.27
C ARG A 163 14.69 19.64 1.40
N ASN A 164 14.64 18.33 1.13
CA ASN A 164 15.04 17.28 2.06
C ASN A 164 15.89 16.23 1.33
N PRO A 165 17.21 16.48 1.14
CA PRO A 165 18.08 15.57 0.40
C PRO A 165 18.18 14.19 1.07
N ALA A 166 18.30 14.14 2.41
CA ALA A 166 18.29 12.88 3.15
C ALA A 166 17.03 12.04 2.90
N GLY A 167 15.86 12.68 2.94
CA GLY A 167 14.58 11.99 2.68
C GLY A 167 14.46 11.49 1.25
N ARG A 168 14.99 12.22 0.26
CA ARG A 168 15.02 11.79 -1.15
C ARG A 168 15.88 10.54 -1.29
N LEU A 169 17.14 10.59 -0.83
CA LEU A 169 18.07 9.46 -0.88
C LEU A 169 17.50 8.23 -0.15
N TRP A 170 16.96 8.42 1.05
CA TRP A 170 16.39 7.35 1.85
C TRP A 170 15.09 6.75 1.29
N SER A 171 14.25 7.58 0.64
CA SER A 171 13.03 7.08 -0.02
C SER A 171 13.31 6.10 -1.15
N VAL A 172 14.56 6.05 -1.62
CA VAL A 172 15.07 5.08 -2.58
C VAL A 172 15.82 3.94 -1.89
N ALA A 173 16.87 4.27 -1.13
CA ALA A 173 17.77 3.26 -0.56
C ALA A 173 17.12 2.40 0.54
N GLY A 174 16.19 2.96 1.32
CA GLY A 174 15.43 2.18 2.30
C GLY A 174 14.66 1.02 1.64
N PRO A 175 13.75 1.29 0.69
CA PRO A 175 12.97 0.23 0.06
C PRO A 175 13.72 -0.59 -1.02
N LEU A 176 14.59 0.00 -1.87
CA LEU A 176 15.35 -0.77 -2.87
C LEU A 176 16.57 -1.47 -2.28
N GLY A 177 17.22 -0.86 -1.29
CA GLY A 177 18.42 -1.38 -0.66
C GLY A 177 18.12 -2.35 0.47
N ALA A 178 17.18 -2.01 1.36
CA ALA A 178 16.85 -2.81 2.55
C ALA A 178 15.41 -3.37 2.54
N GLY A 179 14.71 -3.31 1.41
CA GLY A 179 13.38 -3.90 1.28
C GLY A 179 12.30 -3.28 2.18
N LEU A 180 12.54 -2.13 2.79
CA LEU A 180 11.66 -1.55 3.81
C LEU A 180 10.27 -1.21 3.27
N ARG A 181 9.25 -1.39 4.10
CA ARG A 181 7.87 -0.97 3.80
C ARG A 181 7.71 0.53 3.99
N SER A 182 6.70 1.13 3.38
CA SER A 182 6.43 2.58 3.46
C SER A 182 6.45 3.14 4.90
N PHE A 183 5.88 2.42 5.87
CA PHE A 183 5.90 2.86 7.27
C PHE A 183 7.29 2.70 7.91
N GLU A 184 8.02 1.62 7.61
CA GLU A 184 9.38 1.38 8.09
C GLU A 184 10.34 2.44 7.51
N THR A 185 10.25 2.70 6.20
CA THR A 185 11.01 3.75 5.52
C THR A 185 10.73 5.13 6.13
N THR A 186 9.47 5.43 6.46
CA THR A 186 9.08 6.73 7.04
C THR A 186 9.62 6.91 8.46
N LEU A 187 9.62 5.85 9.27
CA LEU A 187 9.98 5.92 10.69
C LEU A 187 11.48 5.78 10.96
N ALA A 188 12.24 5.27 10.00
CA ALA A 188 13.67 5.03 10.16
C ALA A 188 14.47 6.31 10.49
N GLU A 189 15.45 6.12 11.37
CA GLU A 189 16.34 7.14 11.90
C GLU A 189 17.81 6.74 11.68
N VAL A 190 18.73 7.70 11.78
CA VAL A 190 20.17 7.42 11.65
C VAL A 190 20.66 6.37 12.65
N GLY A 191 20.08 6.33 13.85
CA GLY A 191 20.43 5.34 14.87
C GLY A 191 20.01 3.91 14.54
N ASP A 192 19.13 3.73 13.54
CA ASP A 192 18.71 2.41 13.06
C ASP A 192 19.71 1.83 12.04
N ILE A 193 20.75 2.58 11.64
CA ILE A 193 21.74 2.15 10.64
C ILE A 193 23.03 1.72 11.33
N HIS A 194 23.39 0.45 11.12
CA HIS A 194 24.57 -0.17 11.72
C HIS A 194 25.55 -0.60 10.63
N GLU A 195 26.81 -0.21 10.77
CA GLU A 195 27.90 -0.69 9.92
C GLU A 195 28.59 -1.88 10.59
N ARG A 196 28.78 -2.95 9.83
CA ARG A 196 29.47 -4.17 10.26
C ARG A 196 30.96 -4.05 9.98
N ALA A 197 31.74 -4.94 10.59
CA ALA A 197 33.20 -4.94 10.47
C ALA A 197 33.70 -5.14 9.02
N ASP A 198 32.89 -5.77 8.17
CA ASP A 198 33.13 -5.99 6.74
C ASP A 198 32.68 -4.79 5.86
N GLY A 199 32.28 -3.67 6.46
CA GLY A 199 31.79 -2.48 5.76
C GLY A 199 30.37 -2.63 5.19
N ARG A 200 29.65 -3.71 5.48
CA ARG A 200 28.25 -3.88 5.10
C ARG A 200 27.33 -3.11 6.04
N LEU A 201 26.29 -2.51 5.48
CA LEU A 201 25.26 -1.83 6.26
C LEU A 201 24.08 -2.73 6.56
N VAL A 202 23.54 -2.60 7.76
CA VAL A 202 22.34 -3.29 8.23
C VAL A 202 21.38 -2.25 8.80
N VAL A 203 20.11 -2.36 8.47
CA VAL A 203 19.04 -1.54 9.04
C VAL A 203 18.31 -2.32 10.12
N GLU A 204 18.21 -1.74 11.31
CA GLU A 204 17.37 -2.22 12.38
C GLU A 204 15.92 -1.73 12.18
N VAL A 205 15.02 -2.66 11.88
CA VAL A 205 13.60 -2.38 11.85
C VAL A 205 13.05 -2.56 13.26
N ARG A 206 12.39 -1.54 13.79
CA ARG A 206 11.79 -1.55 15.14
C ARG A 206 10.34 -2.05 15.14
N GLY A 207 9.84 -2.46 16.32
CA GLY A 207 8.43 -2.80 16.56
C GLY A 207 8.12 -4.29 16.52
N HIS A 208 6.86 -4.65 16.26
CA HIS A 208 6.36 -6.04 16.34
C HIS A 208 6.97 -7.00 15.29
N GLN A 209 7.64 -6.46 14.28
CA GLN A 209 8.36 -7.22 13.25
C GLN A 209 9.84 -6.84 13.28
N SER A 210 10.38 -6.72 14.51
CA SER A 210 11.77 -6.33 14.74
C SER A 210 12.73 -7.30 14.06
N ARG A 211 13.68 -6.75 13.31
CA ARG A 211 14.64 -7.52 12.52
C ARG A 211 15.79 -6.65 12.04
N LEU A 212 16.90 -7.29 11.75
CA LEU A 212 18.05 -6.70 11.10
C LEU A 212 18.01 -7.05 9.60
N VAL A 213 18.00 -6.04 8.75
CA VAL A 213 17.90 -6.21 7.29
C VAL A 213 19.18 -5.72 6.63
N PRO A 214 19.93 -6.57 5.91
CA PRO A 214 21.10 -6.12 5.19
C PRO A 214 20.70 -5.16 4.06
N VAL A 215 21.52 -4.13 3.87
CA VAL A 215 21.42 -3.24 2.71
C VAL A 215 22.16 -3.89 1.55
N ARG A 216 21.50 -4.01 0.38
CA ARG A 216 22.14 -4.43 -0.87
C ARG A 216 23.34 -3.54 -1.16
N LEU A 217 24.45 -4.15 -1.60
CA LEU A 217 25.74 -3.49 -1.75
C LEU A 217 25.64 -2.20 -2.57
N ARG A 218 24.96 -2.27 -3.72
CA ARG A 218 24.69 -1.15 -4.63
C ARG A 218 24.13 0.11 -3.95
N TRP A 219 23.29 -0.07 -2.92
CA TRP A 219 22.60 1.03 -2.26
C TRP A 219 23.33 1.56 -1.01
N THR A 220 24.45 0.93 -0.63
CA THR A 220 25.20 1.26 0.59
C THR A 220 25.65 2.72 0.61
N ASP A 221 26.20 3.21 -0.51
CA ASP A 221 26.69 4.59 -0.58
C ASP A 221 25.56 5.62 -0.57
N VAL A 222 24.40 5.28 -1.14
CA VAL A 222 23.20 6.11 -1.05
C VAL A 222 22.74 6.21 0.41
N VAL A 223 22.78 5.11 1.18
CA VAL A 223 22.48 5.13 2.63
C VAL A 223 23.49 5.99 3.39
N ARG A 224 24.80 5.83 3.14
CA ARG A 224 25.84 6.66 3.78
C ARG A 224 25.62 8.15 3.50
N GLN A 225 25.29 8.51 2.27
CA GLN A 225 24.98 9.90 1.92
C GLN A 225 23.71 10.40 2.61
N ALA A 226 22.66 9.58 2.70
CA ALA A 226 21.46 9.94 3.44
C ALA A 226 21.78 10.22 4.92
N VAL A 227 22.61 9.37 5.56
CA VAL A 227 23.09 9.56 6.93
C VAL A 227 23.89 10.85 7.07
N ALA A 228 24.82 11.11 6.15
CA ALA A 228 25.61 12.35 6.15
C ALA A 228 24.70 13.59 6.05
N CYS A 229 23.69 13.57 5.18
CA CYS A 229 22.73 14.67 5.05
C CYS A 229 21.86 14.89 6.30
N VAL A 230 21.59 13.85 7.10
CA VAL A 230 20.90 14.02 8.39
C VAL A 230 21.87 14.60 9.42
N ARG A 231 23.09 14.09 9.49
CA ARG A 231 24.13 14.54 10.45
C ARG A 231 24.59 15.98 10.20
N SER A 232 24.50 16.47 8.96
CA SER A 232 24.82 17.86 8.61
C SER A 232 23.72 18.86 8.98
N ARG A 233 22.56 18.40 9.49
CA ARG A 233 21.50 19.29 9.94
C ARG A 233 21.90 19.96 11.27
N PRO A 234 21.36 21.15 11.60
CA PRO A 234 21.60 21.78 12.90
C PRO A 234 21.26 20.85 14.08
N VAL A 235 22.03 20.91 15.17
CA VAL A 235 22.01 19.97 16.33
C VAL A 235 20.62 19.72 16.95
N ARG A 236 19.65 20.63 16.78
CA ARG A 236 18.26 20.47 17.27
C ARG A 236 17.29 19.85 16.25
N SER A 237 17.80 19.35 15.13
CA SER A 237 16.97 18.79 14.05
C SER A 237 16.66 17.31 14.29
N SER A 238 15.63 16.82 13.62
CA SER A 238 15.24 15.41 13.67
C SER A 238 16.32 14.48 13.08
N ASN A 239 16.57 13.36 13.76
CA ASN A 239 17.42 12.24 13.30
C ASN A 239 16.75 11.35 12.25
N LYS A 240 15.50 11.66 11.85
CA LYS A 240 14.75 10.94 10.82
C LYS A 240 15.23 11.31 9.43
N PHE A 241 15.31 10.34 8.53
CA PHE A 241 15.56 10.63 7.12
C PHE A 241 14.38 11.40 6.50
N ILE A 242 13.16 10.89 6.71
CA ILE A 242 11.91 11.49 6.23
C ILE A 242 11.27 12.32 7.35
N LEU A 243 10.96 13.57 7.04
CA LEU A 243 10.29 14.47 7.98
C LEU A 243 8.79 14.18 8.01
N GLY A 244 8.26 13.86 9.19
CA GLY A 244 6.87 13.50 9.43
C GLY A 244 6.69 12.07 9.93
N SER A 245 5.46 11.73 10.31
CA SER A 245 5.13 10.40 10.86
C SER A 245 4.07 9.66 10.05
N ASN A 246 3.52 10.28 9.00
CA ASN A 246 2.52 9.64 8.15
C ASN A 246 3.20 8.61 7.24
N PRO A 247 2.82 7.31 7.28
CA PRO A 247 3.40 6.29 6.43
C PRO A 247 3.37 6.59 4.92
N ALA A 248 2.47 7.46 4.46
CA ALA A 248 2.39 7.89 3.06
C ALA A 248 3.54 8.83 2.64
N THR A 249 4.26 9.45 3.59
CA THR A 249 5.29 10.45 3.31
C THR A 249 6.46 9.86 2.52
N ALA A 250 6.88 8.62 2.82
CA ALA A 250 7.88 7.92 2.00
C ALA A 250 7.42 7.76 0.54
N GLY A 251 6.15 7.42 0.33
CA GLY A 251 5.58 7.29 -1.02
C GLY A 251 5.50 8.63 -1.76
N VAL A 252 5.25 9.73 -1.05
CA VAL A 252 5.30 11.08 -1.64
C VAL A 252 6.72 11.47 -2.02
N ALA A 253 7.69 11.23 -1.13
CA ALA A 253 9.11 11.51 -1.42
C ALA A 253 9.61 10.72 -2.64
N ALA A 254 9.25 9.43 -2.71
CA ALA A 254 9.52 8.54 -3.83
C ALA A 254 8.88 9.02 -5.15
N ARG A 255 7.62 9.48 -5.13
CA ARG A 255 6.95 10.02 -6.32
C ARG A 255 7.52 11.35 -6.80
N ASN A 256 8.13 12.12 -5.91
CA ASN A 256 8.74 13.42 -6.22
C ASN A 256 10.18 13.30 -6.74
N LEU A 257 10.65 12.09 -7.07
CA LEU A 257 11.91 11.93 -7.79
C LEU A 257 11.79 12.50 -9.20
N PRO A 258 12.84 13.14 -9.73
CA PRO A 258 12.85 13.73 -11.07
C PRO A 258 13.01 12.67 -12.17
N LEU A 259 12.10 11.68 -12.19
CA LEU A 259 12.06 10.56 -13.14
C LEU A 259 10.92 10.73 -14.18
N GLY A 260 10.33 11.92 -14.28
CA GLY A 260 9.16 12.17 -15.11
C GLY A 260 7.83 11.90 -14.39
N TRP A 261 6.86 11.35 -15.11
CA TRP A 261 5.43 11.38 -14.73
C TRP A 261 4.98 10.30 -13.73
N GLU A 262 5.76 9.24 -13.48
CA GLU A 262 5.35 8.15 -12.57
C GLU A 262 6.16 8.02 -11.27
N GLY A 263 7.32 8.67 -11.15
CA GLY A 263 8.21 8.54 -9.99
C GLY A 263 8.55 7.07 -9.66
N ILE A 264 8.88 6.75 -8.40
CA ILE A 264 9.04 5.34 -7.98
C ILE A 264 7.88 4.83 -7.13
N SER A 265 7.54 3.56 -7.33
CA SER A 265 6.51 2.84 -6.57
C SER A 265 7.16 2.02 -5.46
N LEU A 266 6.78 2.29 -4.21
CA LEU A 266 7.30 1.57 -3.04
C LEU A 266 6.95 0.07 -3.03
N SER A 267 5.89 -0.34 -3.73
CA SER A 267 5.60 -1.77 -3.90
C SER A 267 6.51 -2.40 -4.93
N ARG A 268 6.85 -1.68 -6.01
CA ARG A 268 7.76 -2.13 -7.06
C ARG A 268 9.19 -2.23 -6.53
N THR A 269 9.64 -1.25 -5.74
CA THR A 269 10.97 -1.29 -5.11
C THR A 269 11.13 -2.47 -4.16
N ARG A 270 10.10 -2.77 -3.34
CA ARG A 270 10.11 -3.95 -2.48
C ARG A 270 10.07 -5.25 -3.30
N ALA A 271 9.35 -5.28 -4.41
CA ALA A 271 9.38 -6.41 -5.34
C ALA A 271 10.79 -6.61 -5.93
N THR A 272 11.48 -5.54 -6.32
CA THR A 272 12.89 -5.59 -6.76
C THR A 272 13.81 -6.16 -5.70
N TRP A 273 13.71 -5.70 -4.45
CA TRP A 273 14.53 -6.22 -3.36
C TRP A 273 14.27 -7.70 -3.09
N LEU A 274 13.00 -8.13 -3.09
CA LEU A 274 12.65 -9.55 -2.93
C LEU A 274 13.20 -10.40 -4.09
N ALA A 275 13.07 -9.91 -5.33
CA ALA A 275 13.61 -10.58 -6.51
C ALA A 275 15.13 -10.73 -6.43
N ALA A 276 15.86 -9.67 -6.06
CA ALA A 276 17.32 -9.71 -5.92
C ALA A 276 17.76 -10.79 -4.92
N HIS A 277 17.10 -10.90 -3.76
CA HIS A 277 17.40 -11.96 -2.80
C HIS A 277 17.11 -13.37 -3.32
N LEU A 278 16.00 -13.55 -4.03
CA LEU A 278 15.65 -14.85 -4.64
C LEU A 278 16.69 -15.25 -5.70
N ILE A 279 17.10 -14.31 -6.56
CA ILE A 279 18.12 -14.50 -7.59
C ILE A 279 19.48 -14.83 -6.96
N ALA A 280 19.85 -14.16 -5.87
CA ALA A 280 21.06 -14.43 -5.10
C ALA A 280 21.02 -15.76 -4.31
N GLY A 281 19.96 -16.56 -4.45
CA GLY A 281 19.84 -17.86 -3.78
C GLY A 281 19.53 -17.76 -2.28
N THR A 282 19.03 -16.62 -1.79
CA THR A 282 18.62 -16.49 -0.39
C THR A 282 17.51 -17.49 -0.09
N SER A 283 17.73 -18.36 0.90
CA SER A 283 16.73 -19.38 1.26
C SER A 283 15.40 -18.73 1.68
N LEU A 284 14.27 -19.37 1.34
CA LEU A 284 12.95 -18.84 1.69
C LEU A 284 12.75 -18.59 3.20
N PRO A 285 13.27 -19.44 4.13
CA PRO A 285 13.22 -19.13 5.56
C PRO A 285 13.98 -17.85 5.92
N ALA A 286 15.21 -17.69 5.42
CA ALA A 286 16.00 -16.48 5.65
C ALA A 286 15.31 -15.23 5.05
N LEU A 287 14.78 -15.34 3.83
CA LEU A 287 14.07 -14.25 3.19
C LEU A 287 12.81 -13.85 3.96
N LYS A 288 12.05 -14.81 4.51
CA LYS A 288 10.90 -14.52 5.39
C LYS A 288 11.35 -13.78 6.66
N MET A 289 12.47 -14.17 7.27
CA MET A 289 13.02 -13.46 8.43
C MET A 289 13.40 -12.01 8.09
N LEU A 290 14.08 -11.78 6.95
CA LEU A 290 14.52 -10.46 6.52
C LEU A 290 13.36 -9.58 6.02
N ALA A 291 12.39 -10.16 5.33
CA ALA A 291 11.25 -9.44 4.77
C ALA A 291 10.16 -9.13 5.83
N GLY A 292 10.16 -9.84 6.96
CA GLY A 292 9.02 -9.90 7.87
C GLY A 292 7.85 -10.64 7.22
N SER A 293 6.61 -10.18 7.43
CA SER A 293 5.45 -10.85 6.82
C SER A 293 5.51 -10.90 5.29
N LEU A 294 5.64 -12.11 4.75
CA LEU A 294 5.70 -12.38 3.31
C LEU A 294 4.64 -13.43 2.97
N SER A 295 3.65 -13.04 2.16
CA SER A 295 2.56 -13.94 1.78
C SER A 295 2.97 -14.88 0.65
N GLU A 296 2.43 -16.10 0.65
CA GLU A 296 2.64 -17.06 -0.43
C GLU A 296 2.20 -16.52 -1.79
N ASN A 297 1.09 -15.77 -1.82
CA ASN A 297 0.59 -15.11 -3.02
C ASN A 297 1.57 -14.04 -3.54
N THR A 298 2.30 -13.34 -2.67
CA THR A 298 3.37 -12.41 -3.08
C THR A 298 4.53 -13.17 -3.73
N LEU A 299 4.97 -14.27 -3.13
CA LEU A 299 6.04 -15.12 -3.65
C LEU A 299 5.66 -15.75 -4.98
N HIS A 300 4.48 -16.37 -5.08
CA HIS A 300 3.98 -16.99 -6.30
C HIS A 300 3.96 -15.98 -7.46
N ARG A 301 3.50 -14.75 -7.22
CA ARG A 301 3.45 -13.70 -8.24
C ARG A 301 4.84 -13.23 -8.68
N LEU A 302 5.78 -13.08 -7.73
CA LEU A 302 7.16 -12.75 -8.04
C LEU A 302 7.80 -13.84 -8.91
N CYS A 303 7.69 -15.11 -8.51
CA CYS A 303 8.26 -16.23 -9.25
C CYS A 303 7.61 -16.41 -10.64
N SER A 304 6.32 -16.10 -10.79
CA SER A 304 5.64 -16.19 -12.09
C SER A 304 6.04 -15.11 -13.10
N GLY A 305 6.60 -13.99 -12.63
CA GLY A 305 7.01 -12.86 -13.48
C GLY A 305 8.52 -12.70 -13.63
N LEU A 306 9.31 -13.47 -12.88
CA LEU A 306 10.76 -13.53 -13.04
C LEU A 306 11.09 -14.55 -14.13
N ASP A 307 11.58 -14.08 -15.28
CA ASP A 307 12.31 -14.95 -16.19
C ASP A 307 13.64 -15.29 -15.48
N LEU A 308 13.74 -16.49 -14.90
CA LEU A 308 14.89 -16.97 -14.11
C LEU A 308 16.16 -17.18 -14.97
N ARG A 309 16.29 -16.44 -16.08
CA ARG A 309 17.43 -16.40 -17.00
C ARG A 309 18.38 -15.23 -16.74
N LEU A 310 18.29 -14.58 -15.58
CA LEU A 310 19.40 -13.77 -15.07
C LEU A 310 20.53 -14.74 -14.73
N THR A 311 21.59 -14.72 -15.53
CA THR A 311 22.69 -15.67 -15.45
C THR A 311 23.34 -15.62 -14.07
N ALA A 312 23.51 -16.80 -13.48
CA ALA A 312 24.08 -16.99 -12.15
C ALA A 312 25.42 -16.27 -11.92
N GLU A 313 26.16 -15.92 -12.98
CA GLU A 313 27.41 -15.15 -12.90
C GLU A 313 27.25 -13.75 -12.27
N GLU A 314 26.10 -13.07 -12.45
CA GLU A 314 25.87 -11.75 -11.83
C GLU A 314 25.42 -11.89 -10.36
N ALA A 315 24.75 -12.99 -10.01
CA ALA A 315 24.19 -13.24 -8.68
C ALA A 315 25.20 -13.86 -7.70
N VAL A 316 26.13 -14.69 -8.21
CA VAL A 316 27.11 -15.44 -7.41
C VAL A 316 28.16 -14.51 -6.76
N THR A 317 28.43 -13.35 -7.36
CA THR A 317 29.31 -12.34 -6.75
C THR A 317 28.69 -11.70 -5.49
N GLU A 318 27.36 -11.73 -5.33
CA GLU A 318 26.66 -11.17 -4.17
C GLU A 318 26.31 -12.20 -3.08
N GLY A 319 26.19 -13.49 -3.44
CA GLY A 319 25.63 -14.53 -2.55
C GLY A 319 26.63 -15.36 -1.73
N MET A 320 27.91 -15.43 -2.10
CA MET A 320 28.85 -16.44 -1.57
C MET A 320 29.95 -15.94 -0.62
N GLY A 321 29.83 -14.73 -0.08
CA GLY A 321 30.70 -14.27 1.02
C GLY A 321 30.13 -14.58 2.41
N ALA A 322 29.76 -15.84 2.66
CA ALA A 322 29.28 -16.36 3.94
C ALA A 322 30.23 -17.43 4.47
#